data_AF-A0A2H1VV87-F1
#
_entry.id   AF-A0A2H1VV87-F1
#
_cell.length_a   1.000
_cell.length_b   1.000
_cell.length_c   1.000
_cell.angle_alpha   90.00
_cell.angle_beta   90.00
_cell.angle_gamma   90.00
#
_symmetry.space_group_name_H-M   'P 1'
#
loop_
_entity.id
_entity.type
_entity.pdbx_description
1 polymer ?
#
loop_
_entity_poly.entity_id
_entity_poly.type
_entity_poly.pdbx_seq_one_letter_code
_entity_poly.pdbx_strand_id
1 'polypeptide(L)'
;MARLVVYRAELEDGPDVLRWLDRMLIRLCQKFGEYGKDDPNSFRLHMLMREDLTQSLIMIQPILYSYSFGGPPEPVLLDTSSIQPDRILLMDTFFQILIYHGETIAQWRELRYQDMPEYESFAQLLRAPVDDAQEILQSRFPVPRYIDTEHGGSQARFLLSKVNPSQTHNNMYAYGGDGGAPVLTDDVSLQVFMEHLKKLAVSSTA
;
A
#
# COMPACT_ATOMS: atom_id res chain seq x y z
N MET A 1 5.22 22.84 -7.50
CA MET A 1 6.69 22.87 -7.30
C MET A 1 7.37 24.04 -8.00
N ALA A 2 7.25 24.22 -9.32
CA ALA A 2 7.91 25.33 -10.03
C ALA A 2 7.61 26.73 -9.43
N ARG A 3 6.34 27.02 -9.09
CA ARG A 3 5.96 28.28 -8.42
C ARG A 3 6.61 28.49 -7.04
N LEU A 4 6.83 27.41 -6.30
CA LEU A 4 7.46 27.44 -4.97
C LEU A 4 8.99 27.63 -5.08
N VAL A 5 9.60 27.09 -6.13
CA VAL A 5 11.02 27.27 -6.45
C VAL A 5 11.30 28.72 -6.83
N VAL A 6 10.47 29.33 -7.69
CA VAL A 6 10.60 30.75 -8.07
C VAL A 6 10.49 31.66 -6.85
N TYR A 7 9.48 31.43 -6.00
CA TYR A 7 9.31 32.18 -4.76
C TYR A 7 10.49 32.06 -3.79
N ARG A 8 11.08 30.86 -3.65
CA ARG A 8 12.28 30.68 -2.81
C ARG A 8 13.54 31.28 -3.42
N ALA A 9 13.70 31.23 -4.74
CA ALA A 9 14.80 31.88 -5.44
C ALA A 9 14.81 33.40 -5.29
N GLU A 10 13.66 34.00 -4.98
CA GLU A 10 13.53 35.43 -4.69
C GLU A 10 13.91 35.79 -3.23
N LEU A 11 13.94 34.81 -2.31
CA LEU A 11 14.13 35.03 -0.86
C LEU A 11 15.43 34.44 -0.30
N GLU A 12 15.98 33.41 -0.94
CA GLU A 12 17.16 32.65 -0.50
C GLU A 12 18.22 32.60 -1.61
N ASP A 13 19.48 32.41 -1.23
CA ASP A 13 20.60 32.32 -2.16
C ASP A 13 20.43 31.13 -3.13
N GLY A 14 20.61 31.37 -4.44
CA GLY A 14 20.35 30.41 -5.52
C GLY A 14 20.93 28.99 -5.35
N PRO A 15 22.15 28.78 -4.80
CA PRO A 15 22.71 27.45 -4.56
C PRO A 15 21.90 26.60 -3.57
N ASP A 16 21.28 27.21 -2.57
CA ASP A 16 20.52 26.50 -1.54
C ASP A 16 19.11 26.17 -2.01
N VAL A 17 18.52 27.01 -2.86
CA VAL A 17 17.25 26.73 -3.53
C VAL A 17 17.38 25.55 -4.50
N LEU A 18 18.49 25.47 -5.25
CA LEU A 18 18.79 24.33 -6.12
C LEU A 18 19.02 23.05 -5.32
N ARG A 19 19.81 23.09 -4.24
CA ARG A 19 19.98 21.93 -3.35
C ARG A 19 18.68 21.48 -2.70
N TRP A 20 17.81 22.42 -2.32
CA TRP A 20 16.50 22.10 -1.79
C TRP A 20 15.62 21.44 -2.85
N LEU A 21 15.60 21.98 -4.08
CA LEU A 21 14.89 21.38 -5.20
C LEU A 21 15.40 19.96 -5.49
N ASP A 22 16.72 19.75 -5.51
CA ASP A 22 17.33 18.44 -5.70
C ASP A 22 16.91 17.47 -4.60
N ARG A 23 16.92 17.90 -3.32
CA ARG A 23 16.46 17.07 -2.20
C ARG A 23 14.97 16.74 -2.29
N MET A 24 14.14 17.65 -2.81
CA MET A 24 12.72 17.40 -3.04
C MET A 24 12.50 16.42 -4.18
N LEU A 25 13.25 16.59 -5.28
CA LEU A 25 13.19 15.71 -6.43
C LEU A 25 13.69 14.30 -6.06
N ILE A 26 14.80 14.18 -5.34
CA ILE A 26 15.31 12.91 -4.82
C ILE A 26 14.27 12.24 -3.93
N ARG A 27 13.63 12.98 -3.01
CA ARG A 27 12.56 12.42 -2.17
C ARG A 27 11.35 11.98 -2.98
N LEU A 28 10.97 12.74 -4.00
CA LEU A 28 9.90 12.36 -4.93
C LEU A 28 10.27 11.07 -5.66
N CYS A 29 11.47 11.00 -6.22
CA CYS A 29 12.00 9.82 -6.91
C CYS A 29 12.13 8.60 -5.99
N GLN A 30 12.59 8.78 -4.76
CA GLN A 30 12.70 7.69 -3.77
C GLN A 30 11.32 7.20 -3.31
N LYS A 31 10.34 8.11 -3.23
CA LYS A 31 9.00 7.79 -2.72
C LYS A 31 8.08 7.21 -3.79
N PHE A 32 8.18 7.71 -5.02
CA PHE A 32 7.26 7.39 -6.12
C PHE A 32 7.94 6.72 -7.31
N GLY A 33 9.26 6.75 -7.39
CA GLY A 33 10.00 5.98 -8.38
C GLY A 33 10.15 4.55 -7.92
N GLU A 34 9.78 3.61 -8.78
CA GLU A 34 10.16 2.21 -8.58
C GLU A 34 11.54 1.97 -9.17
N TYR A 35 12.37 1.26 -8.41
CA TYR A 35 13.68 0.82 -8.83
C TYR A 35 14.06 -0.44 -8.05
N GLY A 36 14.78 -1.35 -8.71
CA GLY A 36 15.54 -2.40 -8.05
C GLY A 36 16.70 -1.78 -7.27
N LYS A 37 16.96 -2.35 -6.09
CA LYS A 37 18.13 -1.99 -5.29
C LYS A 37 19.39 -2.18 -6.14
N ASP A 38 20.24 -1.16 -6.16
CA ASP A 38 21.51 -1.12 -6.89
C ASP A 38 21.40 -1.20 -8.43
N ASP A 39 20.21 -1.01 -9.01
CA ASP A 39 20.00 -0.93 -10.46
C ASP A 39 19.43 0.44 -10.89
N PRO A 40 20.28 1.42 -11.28
CA PRO A 40 19.83 2.72 -11.75
C PRO A 40 18.95 2.68 -13.01
N ASN A 41 19.10 1.66 -13.87
CA ASN A 41 18.36 1.54 -15.12
C ASN A 41 16.92 1.05 -14.90
N SER A 42 16.63 0.51 -13.72
CA SER A 42 15.28 0.10 -13.33
C SER A 42 14.38 1.24 -12.90
N PHE A 43 14.93 2.46 -12.76
CA PHE A 43 14.20 3.62 -12.25
C PHE A 43 13.06 4.03 -13.19
N ARG A 44 11.83 3.97 -12.66
CA ARG A 44 10.61 4.36 -13.39
C ARG A 44 9.86 5.44 -12.62
N LEU A 45 9.97 6.68 -13.08
CA LEU A 45 9.14 7.82 -12.63
C LEU A 45 8.16 8.31 -13.72
N HIS A 46 8.44 7.99 -14.98
CA HIS A 46 7.70 8.46 -16.16
C HIS A 46 6.21 8.11 -16.14
N MET A 47 5.83 6.97 -15.54
CA MET A 47 4.45 6.51 -15.60
C MET A 47 3.48 7.49 -14.92
N LEU A 48 3.85 8.08 -13.79
CA LEU A 48 3.03 9.09 -13.09
C LEU A 48 2.72 10.32 -13.97
N MET A 49 3.59 10.64 -14.93
CA MET A 49 3.43 11.80 -15.82
C MET A 49 2.67 11.48 -17.12
N ARG A 50 2.34 10.21 -17.37
CA ARG A 50 1.60 9.77 -18.58
C ARG A 50 0.21 9.26 -18.27
N GLU A 51 0.05 8.66 -17.10
CA GLU A 51 -1.16 7.97 -16.72
C GLU A 51 -2.28 8.95 -16.37
N ASP A 52 -3.52 8.46 -16.40
CA ASP A 52 -4.70 9.26 -16.06
C ASP A 52 -4.78 9.54 -14.55
N LEU A 53 -5.79 10.33 -14.14
CA LEU A 53 -6.02 10.67 -12.74
C LEU A 53 -6.18 9.41 -11.88
N THR A 54 -6.93 8.42 -12.36
CA THR A 54 -7.26 7.21 -11.60
C THR A 54 -6.02 6.37 -11.33
N GLN A 55 -5.24 6.07 -12.38
CA GLN A 55 -4.00 5.31 -12.26
C GLN A 55 -2.95 6.08 -11.44
N SER A 56 -2.89 7.41 -11.59
CA SER A 56 -1.99 8.25 -10.77
C SER A 56 -2.37 8.23 -9.29
N LEU A 57 -3.66 8.20 -8.95
CA LEU A 57 -4.12 8.05 -7.58
C LEU A 57 -3.72 6.68 -7.00
N ILE A 58 -3.88 5.60 -7.78
CA ILE A 58 -3.47 4.24 -7.38
C ILE A 58 -1.95 4.18 -7.11
N MET A 59 -1.12 4.87 -7.90
CA MET A 59 0.33 4.96 -7.64
C MET A 59 0.67 5.67 -6.33
N ILE A 60 -0.10 6.71 -5.96
CA ILE A 60 0.15 7.52 -4.75
C ILE A 60 -0.39 6.82 -3.51
N GLN A 61 -1.63 6.34 -3.60
CA GLN A 61 -2.33 5.64 -2.55
C GLN A 61 -2.85 4.32 -3.13
N PRO A 62 -2.11 3.22 -2.91
CA PRO A 62 -2.57 1.90 -3.30
C PRO A 62 -3.97 1.60 -2.79
N ILE A 63 -4.76 0.96 -3.63
CA ILE A 63 -6.10 0.51 -3.27
C ILE A 63 -6.01 -0.88 -2.68
N LEU A 64 -6.89 -1.16 -1.72
CA LEU A 64 -6.97 -2.45 -1.05
C LEU A 64 -8.43 -2.90 -1.06
N TYR A 65 -8.69 -4.05 -1.66
CA TYR A 65 -10.00 -4.70 -1.64
C TYR A 65 -9.99 -5.87 -0.68
N SER A 66 -11.11 -6.06 0.02
CA SER A 66 -11.33 -7.17 0.94
C SER A 66 -12.40 -8.09 0.42
N TYR A 67 -12.09 -9.38 0.40
CA TYR A 67 -12.97 -10.47 0.00
C TYR A 67 -13.23 -11.33 1.22
N SER A 68 -14.50 -11.55 1.52
CA SER A 68 -14.95 -12.38 2.63
C SER A 68 -16.22 -13.13 2.24
N PHE A 69 -16.68 -14.05 3.07
CA PHE A 69 -17.99 -14.69 2.87
C PHE A 69 -19.17 -13.75 3.13
N GLY A 70 -18.93 -12.60 3.77
CA GLY A 70 -19.96 -11.68 4.23
C GLY A 70 -20.60 -10.81 3.14
N GLY A 71 -20.11 -10.87 1.90
CA GLY A 71 -20.65 -10.07 0.81
C GLY A 71 -19.72 -9.91 -0.39
N PRO A 72 -20.07 -9.00 -1.32
CA PRO A 72 -19.22 -8.68 -2.45
C PRO A 72 -17.90 -8.02 -2.01
N PRO A 73 -16.89 -7.94 -2.90
CA PRO A 73 -15.63 -7.29 -2.60
C PRO A 73 -15.84 -5.82 -2.20
N GLU A 74 -15.26 -5.42 -1.07
CA GLU A 74 -15.38 -4.06 -0.54
C GLU A 74 -14.02 -3.34 -0.49
N PRO A 75 -13.95 -2.05 -0.83
CA PRO A 75 -12.73 -1.27 -0.65
C PRO A 75 -12.50 -1.02 0.85
N VAL A 76 -11.30 -1.34 1.32
CA VAL A 76 -10.88 -1.17 2.72
C VAL A 76 -9.72 -0.19 2.83
N LEU A 77 -9.50 0.31 4.05
CA LEU A 77 -8.39 1.23 4.31
C LEU A 77 -7.05 0.50 4.16
N LEU A 78 -6.04 1.19 3.62
CA LEU A 78 -4.68 0.68 3.52
C LEU A 78 -3.99 0.75 4.89
N ASP A 79 -4.46 -0.08 5.81
CA ASP A 79 -4.18 -0.02 7.25
C ASP A 79 -4.08 -1.43 7.84
N THR A 80 -3.23 -1.60 8.85
CA THR A 80 -3.02 -2.90 9.52
C THR A 80 -4.30 -3.52 10.07
N SER A 81 -5.27 -2.71 10.50
CA SER A 81 -6.57 -3.18 10.97
C SER A 81 -7.41 -3.90 9.91
N SER A 82 -7.11 -3.68 8.62
CA SER A 82 -7.80 -4.36 7.51
C SER A 82 -7.23 -5.76 7.22
N ILE A 83 -6.09 -6.12 7.82
CA ILE A 83 -5.45 -7.43 7.67
C ILE A 83 -6.05 -8.40 8.68
N GLN A 84 -7.13 -9.07 8.26
CA GLN A 84 -7.88 -10.01 9.07
C GLN A 84 -7.59 -11.47 8.65
N PRO A 85 -7.67 -12.45 9.58
CA PRO A 85 -7.32 -13.84 9.29
C PRO A 85 -8.33 -14.57 8.38
N ASP A 86 -9.58 -14.14 8.38
CA ASP A 86 -10.72 -14.73 7.67
C ASP A 86 -11.01 -14.08 6.30
N ARG A 87 -10.14 -13.17 5.85
CA ARG A 87 -10.33 -12.40 4.60
C ARG A 87 -9.17 -12.60 3.62
N ILE A 88 -9.47 -12.40 2.34
CA ILE A 88 -8.46 -12.27 1.28
C ILE A 88 -8.39 -10.80 0.90
N LEU A 89 -7.17 -10.31 0.67
CA LEU A 89 -6.95 -8.93 0.25
C LEU A 89 -6.36 -8.90 -1.15
N LEU A 90 -6.85 -7.99 -1.98
CA LEU A 90 -6.25 -7.64 -3.27
C LEU A 90 -5.71 -6.22 -3.16
N MET A 91 -4.39 -6.07 -3.14
CA MET A 91 -3.71 -4.78 -3.16
C MET A 91 -3.25 -4.46 -4.58
N ASP A 92 -3.59 -3.27 -5.04
CA ASP A 92 -3.12 -2.73 -6.30
C ASP A 92 -2.30 -1.46 -6.06
N THR A 93 -1.00 -1.54 -6.38
CA THR A 93 -0.04 -0.43 -6.27
C THR A 93 0.30 0.19 -7.64
N PHE A 94 -0.54 -0.04 -8.65
CA PHE A 94 -0.30 0.18 -10.08
C PHE A 94 0.75 -0.77 -10.66
N PHE A 95 1.95 -0.80 -10.08
CA PHE A 95 3.08 -1.59 -10.56
C PHE A 95 3.11 -3.02 -10.04
N GLN A 96 2.42 -3.29 -8.93
CA GLN A 96 2.32 -4.62 -8.33
C GLN A 96 0.85 -4.90 -8.01
N ILE A 97 0.42 -6.11 -8.36
CA ILE A 97 -0.87 -6.66 -7.95
C ILE A 97 -0.55 -7.78 -6.98
N LEU A 98 -1.02 -7.64 -5.73
CA LEU A 98 -0.73 -8.57 -4.66
C LEU A 98 -2.02 -9.14 -4.08
N ILE A 99 -2.14 -10.45 -4.10
CA ILE A 99 -3.18 -11.19 -3.37
C ILE A 99 -2.57 -11.69 -2.06
N TYR A 100 -3.22 -11.36 -0.95
CA TYR A 100 -2.86 -11.81 0.39
C TYR A 100 -3.97 -12.66 0.99
N HIS A 101 -3.66 -13.89 1.36
CA HIS A 101 -4.56 -14.77 2.09
C HIS A 101 -4.34 -14.63 3.61
N GLY A 102 -5.40 -14.30 4.34
CA GLY A 102 -5.40 -14.32 5.81
C GLY A 102 -5.10 -15.70 6.37
N GLU A 103 -4.72 -15.77 7.65
CA GLU A 103 -4.27 -17.00 8.32
C GLU A 103 -5.27 -18.16 8.19
N THR A 104 -6.54 -17.93 8.50
CA THR A 104 -7.58 -18.95 8.42
C THR A 104 -7.84 -19.39 6.99
N ILE A 105 -7.84 -18.44 6.04
CA ILE A 105 -7.99 -18.74 4.62
C ILE A 105 -6.82 -19.58 4.09
N ALA A 106 -5.60 -19.25 4.49
CA ALA A 106 -4.40 -19.99 4.12
C ALA A 106 -4.46 -21.44 4.63
N GLN A 107 -4.84 -21.63 5.90
CA GLN A 107 -5.04 -22.96 6.49
C GLN A 107 -6.09 -23.79 5.72
N TRP A 108 -7.24 -23.19 5.36
CA TRP A 108 -8.26 -23.89 4.57
C TRP A 108 -7.79 -24.22 3.14
N ARG A 109 -6.98 -23.36 2.53
CA ARG A 109 -6.35 -23.59 1.21
C ARG A 109 -5.38 -24.77 1.27
N GLU A 110 -4.57 -24.86 2.33
CA GLU A 110 -3.64 -25.97 2.56
C GLU A 110 -4.38 -27.31 2.78
N LEU A 111 -5.48 -27.29 3.52
CA LEU A 111 -6.34 -28.46 3.75
C LEU A 111 -7.18 -28.85 2.51
N ARG A 112 -7.09 -28.08 1.42
CA ARG A 112 -7.77 -28.33 0.14
C ARG A 112 -9.29 -28.40 0.24
N TYR A 113 -9.90 -27.58 1.10
CA TYR A 113 -11.36 -27.49 1.16
C TYR A 113 -11.97 -27.03 -0.17
N GLN A 114 -11.24 -26.26 -0.97
CA GLN A 114 -11.68 -25.84 -2.31
C GLN A 114 -11.92 -26.98 -3.32
N ASP A 115 -11.33 -28.16 -3.09
CA ASP A 115 -11.52 -29.32 -3.97
C ASP A 115 -12.76 -30.14 -3.59
N MET A 116 -13.35 -29.87 -2.42
CA MET A 116 -14.53 -30.58 -1.93
C MET A 116 -15.80 -29.91 -2.45
N PRO A 117 -16.77 -30.69 -2.99
CA PRO A 117 -18.00 -30.14 -3.55
C PRO A 117 -18.88 -29.44 -2.50
N GLU A 118 -18.70 -29.76 -1.22
CA GLU A 118 -19.40 -29.15 -0.09
C GLU A 118 -18.97 -27.70 0.17
N TYR A 119 -17.77 -27.31 -0.27
CA TYR A 119 -17.18 -25.98 -0.05
C TYR A 119 -16.98 -25.22 -1.36
N GLU A 120 -17.90 -25.34 -2.31
CA GLU A 120 -17.86 -24.59 -3.57
C GLU A 120 -17.76 -23.07 -3.34
N SER A 121 -18.44 -22.54 -2.32
CA SER A 121 -18.35 -21.13 -1.94
C SER A 121 -16.92 -20.69 -1.60
N PHE A 122 -16.10 -21.57 -1.03
CA PHE A 122 -14.70 -21.26 -0.73
C PHE A 122 -13.84 -21.25 -2.00
N ALA A 123 -14.09 -22.18 -2.93
CA ALA A 123 -13.44 -22.15 -4.25
C ALA A 123 -13.78 -20.87 -5.02
N GLN A 124 -15.02 -20.41 -4.95
CA GLN A 124 -15.45 -19.13 -5.52
C GLN A 124 -14.75 -17.94 -4.86
N LEU A 125 -14.62 -17.95 -3.52
CA LEU A 125 -13.92 -16.90 -2.76
C LEU A 125 -12.44 -16.80 -3.15
N LEU A 126 -11.74 -17.92 -3.34
CA LEU A 126 -10.35 -17.94 -3.79
C LEU A 126 -10.18 -17.45 -5.22
N ARG A 127 -11.18 -17.69 -6.08
CA ARG A 127 -11.13 -17.34 -7.49
C ARG A 127 -11.43 -15.86 -7.75
N ALA A 128 -12.37 -15.26 -7.02
CA ALA A 128 -12.79 -13.88 -7.21
C ALA A 128 -11.63 -12.86 -7.30
N PRO A 129 -10.68 -12.79 -6.35
CA PRO A 129 -9.57 -11.84 -6.43
C PRO A 129 -8.58 -12.15 -7.56
N VAL A 130 -8.49 -13.41 -8.00
CA VAL A 130 -7.65 -13.82 -9.13
C VAL A 130 -8.26 -13.31 -10.43
N ASP A 131 -9.57 -13.49 -10.62
CA ASP A 131 -10.28 -13.02 -11.82
C ASP A 131 -10.17 -11.49 -11.93
N ASP A 132 -10.38 -10.75 -10.82
CA ASP A 132 -10.22 -9.29 -10.78
C ASP A 132 -8.76 -8.86 -11.06
N ALA A 133 -7.78 -9.56 -10.49
CA ALA A 133 -6.37 -9.29 -10.75
C ALA A 133 -6.01 -9.51 -12.23
N GLN A 134 -6.55 -10.56 -12.87
CA GLN A 134 -6.29 -10.84 -14.29
C GLN A 134 -6.83 -9.75 -15.20
N GLU A 135 -8.01 -9.18 -14.89
CA GLU A 135 -8.56 -8.05 -15.65
C GLU A 135 -7.63 -6.82 -15.60
N ILE A 136 -7.06 -6.53 -14.43
CA ILE A 136 -6.09 -5.44 -14.25
C ILE A 136 -4.80 -5.73 -15.03
N LEU A 137 -4.28 -6.96 -14.95
CA LEU A 137 -3.05 -7.37 -15.64
C LEU A 137 -3.17 -7.30 -17.17
N GLN A 138 -4.36 -7.57 -17.73
CA GLN A 138 -4.60 -7.55 -19.16
C GLN A 138 -4.76 -6.12 -19.72
N SER A 139 -5.28 -5.20 -18.91
CA SER A 139 -5.58 -3.83 -19.34
C SER A 139 -4.43 -2.85 -19.06
N ARG A 140 -3.59 -3.11 -18.05
CA ARG A 140 -2.58 -2.15 -17.59
C ARG A 140 -1.23 -2.29 -18.31
N PHE A 141 -0.65 -1.14 -18.66
CA PHE A 141 0.71 -1.03 -19.17
C PHE A 141 1.55 -0.07 -18.29
N PRO A 142 2.76 -0.46 -17.84
CA PRO A 142 3.42 -1.73 -18.11
C PRO A 142 2.74 -2.85 -17.32
N VAL A 143 2.89 -4.10 -17.76
CA VAL A 143 2.29 -5.23 -17.06
C VAL A 143 2.80 -5.25 -15.61
N PRO A 144 1.91 -5.16 -14.62
CA PRO A 144 2.29 -5.18 -13.21
C PRO A 144 2.93 -6.50 -12.81
N ARG A 145 3.77 -6.47 -11.78
CA ARG A 145 4.25 -7.69 -11.14
C ARG A 145 3.12 -8.33 -10.34
N TYR A 146 2.75 -9.56 -10.68
CA TYR A 146 1.79 -10.36 -9.93
C TYR A 146 2.46 -11.07 -8.74
N ILE A 147 1.83 -11.01 -7.57
CA ILE A 147 2.29 -11.61 -6.31
C ILE A 147 1.09 -12.32 -5.65
N ASP A 148 1.21 -13.61 -5.38
CA ASP A 148 0.30 -14.39 -4.53
C ASP A 148 1.07 -14.78 -3.27
N THR A 149 0.55 -14.40 -2.11
CA THR A 149 1.17 -14.64 -0.81
C THR A 149 0.10 -14.85 0.26
N GLU A 150 0.52 -15.34 1.41
CA GLU A 150 -0.35 -15.63 2.55
C GLU A 150 0.26 -15.14 3.86
N HIS A 151 -0.48 -15.29 4.95
CA HIS A 151 0.00 -15.01 6.29
C HIS A 151 1.30 -15.77 6.58
N GLY A 152 2.31 -15.07 7.11
CA GLY A 152 3.65 -15.64 7.34
C GLY A 152 4.50 -15.82 6.08
N GLY A 153 3.95 -15.61 4.88
CA GLY A 153 4.68 -15.70 3.62
C GLY A 153 5.74 -14.62 3.46
N SER A 154 6.91 -14.97 2.91
CA SER A 154 8.02 -14.02 2.74
C SER A 154 7.70 -12.83 1.83
N GLN A 155 6.73 -12.97 0.92
CA GLN A 155 6.28 -11.91 0.03
C GLN A 155 5.20 -11.01 0.66
N ALA A 156 4.61 -11.39 1.80
CA ALA A 156 3.65 -10.54 2.53
C ALA A 156 4.24 -9.19 2.95
N ARG A 157 5.57 -9.10 3.07
CA ARG A 157 6.30 -7.84 3.33
C ARG A 157 5.97 -6.72 2.34
N PHE A 158 5.62 -7.05 1.10
CA PHE A 158 5.24 -6.05 0.11
C PHE A 158 3.94 -5.33 0.50
N LEU A 159 2.96 -6.06 1.04
CA LEU A 159 1.75 -5.48 1.64
C LEU A 159 2.09 -4.72 2.94
N LEU A 160 2.81 -5.37 3.86
CA LEU A 160 3.09 -4.80 5.19
C LEU A 160 3.91 -3.50 5.12
N SER A 161 4.74 -3.32 4.09
CA SER A 161 5.51 -2.08 3.87
C SER A 161 4.69 -0.90 3.32
N LYS A 162 3.45 -1.16 2.87
CA LYS A 162 2.57 -0.15 2.25
C LYS A 162 1.40 0.25 3.14
N VAL A 163 1.02 -0.60 4.11
CA VAL A 163 -0.06 -0.31 5.06
C VAL A 163 0.37 0.69 6.13
N ASN A 164 -0.57 1.52 6.56
CA ASN A 164 -0.41 2.37 7.72
C ASN A 164 -0.32 1.51 9.00
N PRO A 165 0.74 1.65 9.83
CA PRO A 165 0.90 0.88 11.05
C PRO A 165 0.06 1.47 12.19
N SER A 166 -1.27 1.35 12.10
CA SER A 166 -2.17 1.76 13.19
C SER A 166 -2.08 0.84 14.40
N GLN A 167 -1.81 -0.45 14.16
CA GLN A 167 -1.58 -1.48 15.15
C GLN A 167 -0.10 -1.85 15.15
N THR A 168 0.65 -1.24 16.07
CA THR A 168 2.06 -1.56 16.31
C THR A 168 2.19 -2.42 17.57
N HIS A 169 3.32 -3.13 17.68
CA HIS A 169 3.71 -3.86 18.89
C HIS A 169 3.68 -2.97 20.17
N ASN A 170 3.87 -1.66 20.03
CA ASN A 170 3.80 -0.69 21.14
C ASN A 170 2.37 -0.36 21.59
N ASN A 171 1.38 -0.35 20.69
CA ASN A 171 -0.02 -0.05 21.03
C ASN A 171 -0.87 -1.29 21.30
N MET A 172 -0.37 -2.50 20.97
CA MET A 172 -1.05 -3.79 21.19
C MET A 172 -1.55 -3.99 22.63
N TYR A 173 -0.83 -3.46 23.62
CA TYR A 173 -1.15 -3.61 25.05
C TYR A 173 -1.94 -2.44 25.66
N ALA A 174 -2.14 -1.34 24.92
CA ALA A 174 -2.77 -0.12 25.44
C ALA A 174 -4.30 -0.15 25.36
N TYR A 175 -4.86 -0.88 24.40
CA TYR A 175 -6.29 -1.09 24.24
C TYR A 175 -6.49 -2.56 23.88
N GLY A 176 -7.13 -3.35 24.75
CA GLY A 176 -7.35 -4.79 24.56
C GLY A 176 -8.25 -5.09 23.36
N GLY A 177 -7.70 -5.01 22.14
CA GLY A 177 -8.42 -5.05 20.88
C GLY A 177 -7.78 -5.98 19.86
N ASP A 178 -8.58 -6.97 19.48
CA ASP A 178 -8.81 -7.53 18.14
C ASP A 178 -7.62 -7.74 17.19
N GLY A 179 -7.05 -8.96 17.24
CA GLY A 179 -6.84 -9.87 16.10
C GLY A 179 -5.98 -9.46 14.89
N GLY A 180 -5.49 -8.23 14.77
CA GLY A 180 -4.71 -7.79 13.61
C GLY A 180 -3.23 -8.15 13.69
N ALA A 181 -2.60 -8.37 12.54
CA ALA A 181 -1.16 -8.65 12.46
C ALA A 181 -0.35 -7.38 12.79
N PRO A 182 0.40 -7.34 13.92
CA PRO A 182 1.17 -6.17 14.29
C PRO A 182 2.32 -5.96 13.31
N VAL A 183 2.42 -4.77 12.73
CA VAL A 183 3.58 -4.44 11.89
C VAL A 183 4.74 -4.01 12.78
N LEU A 184 5.87 -4.68 12.60
CA LEU A 184 7.15 -4.34 13.25
C LEU A 184 7.81 -3.20 12.47
N THR A 185 7.40 -1.96 12.75
CA THR A 185 8.01 -0.75 12.20
C THR A 185 8.10 0.36 13.26
N ASP A 186 9.08 1.24 13.10
CA ASP A 186 9.23 2.50 13.83
C ASP A 186 8.52 3.67 13.10
N ASP A 187 7.86 3.39 11.96
CA ASP A 187 7.13 4.40 11.21
C ASP A 187 5.93 4.96 11.99
N VAL A 188 5.67 6.25 11.78
CA VAL A 188 4.60 6.99 12.47
C VAL A 188 3.25 6.70 11.81
N SER A 189 2.26 6.30 12.60
CA SER A 189 0.89 6.10 12.09
C SER A 189 0.26 7.40 11.60
N LEU A 190 -0.67 7.31 10.65
CA LEU A 190 -1.39 8.46 10.11
C LEU A 190 -2.07 9.29 11.20
N GLN A 191 -2.57 8.65 12.27
CA GLN A 191 -3.19 9.35 13.38
C GLN A 191 -2.19 10.26 14.10
N VAL A 192 -1.01 9.75 14.45
CA VAL A 192 0.05 10.52 15.13
C VAL A 192 0.53 11.66 14.22
N PHE A 193 0.69 11.39 12.92
CA PHE A 193 0.99 12.42 11.92
C PHE A 193 -0.06 13.54 11.92
N MET A 194 -1.35 13.19 11.87
CA MET A 194 -2.44 14.16 11.86
C MET A 194 -2.52 14.95 13.18
N GLU A 195 -2.24 14.34 14.32
CA GLU A 195 -2.16 15.04 15.61
C GLU A 195 -1.01 16.05 15.65
N HIS A 196 0.17 15.67 15.16
CA HIS A 196 1.32 16.58 15.05
C HIS A 196 1.03 17.72 14.07
N LEU A 197 0.44 17.41 12.91
CA LEU A 197 0.05 18.40 11.91
C LEU A 197 -0.95 19.41 12.50
N LYS A 198 -1.98 18.93 13.21
CA LYS A 198 -2.95 19.79 13.89
C LYS A 198 -2.28 20.70 14.90
N LYS A 199 -1.40 20.16 15.76
CA LYS A 199 -0.64 20.93 16.76
C LYS A 199 0.20 22.03 16.10
N LEU A 200 0.92 21.71 15.02
CA LEU A 200 1.75 22.69 14.30
C LEU A 200 0.92 23.73 13.55
N ALA A 201 -0.22 23.33 12.97
CA ALA A 201 -1.10 24.24 12.24
C ALA A 201 -1.75 25.29 13.16
N VAL A 202 -2.00 24.96 14.43
CA VAL A 202 -2.57 25.89 15.41
C VAL A 202 -1.50 26.57 16.27
N SER A 203 -0.26 26.08 16.29
CA SER A 203 0.87 26.78 16.91
C SER A 203 1.36 27.87 15.96
N SER A 204 0.68 29.02 15.98
CA SER A 204 1.19 30.22 15.32
C SER A 204 2.53 30.61 15.93
N THR A 205 3.58 30.61 15.11
CA THR A 205 4.65 31.62 15.25
C THR A 205 4.08 32.88 14.61
N ALA A 206 3.38 33.67 15.43
CA ALA A 206 3.15 35.09 15.14
C ALA A 206 4.38 35.87 15.62
#